data_AF-A0A9D8WZS1-F1
#
_entry.id   AF-A0A9D8WZS1-F1
#
_cell.length_a   1.000
_cell.length_b   1.000
_cell.length_c   1.000
_cell.angle_alpha   90.00
_cell.angle_beta   90.00
_cell.angle_gamma   90.00
#
_symmetry.space_group_name_H-M   'P 1'
#
loop_
_entity.id
_entity.type
_entity.pdbx_description
1 polymer ?
#
loop_
_entity_poly.entity_id
_entity_poly.type
_entity_poly.pdbx_seq_one_letter_code
_entity_poly.pdbx_strand_id
1 'polypeptide(L)'
;FPPTTEEGRRDLSKKVSKLGEDAKVAIRNIRRDANDKVKADKKNSVMTEDEAKASDKAVQDLTDKYIKEIDAVTAAKTKEIMEI
;
A
#
# COMPACT_ATOMS: atom_id res chain seq x y z
N PHE A 1 -8.93 17.96 26.27
CA PHE A 1 -7.47 17.93 26.26
C PHE A 1 -6.95 19.19 25.58
N PRO A 2 -5.84 19.79 26.04
CA PRO A 2 -5.24 20.93 25.35
C PRO A 2 -4.85 20.53 23.92
N PRO A 3 -5.06 21.40 22.93
CA PRO A 3 -4.61 21.14 21.57
C PRO A 3 -3.08 21.02 21.54
N THR A 4 -2.58 20.06 20.76
CA THR A 4 -1.14 19.92 20.49
C THR A 4 -0.59 21.20 19.88
N THR A 5 0.64 21.56 20.26
CA THR A 5 1.36 22.69 19.65
C THR A 5 1.54 22.47 18.15
N GLU A 6 1.71 23.56 17.40
CA GLU A 6 1.93 23.48 15.95
C GLU A 6 3.15 22.61 15.60
N GLU A 7 4.22 22.70 16.41
CA GLU A 7 5.42 21.87 16.27
C GLU A 7 5.10 20.38 16.46
N GLY A 8 4.30 20.02 17.47
CA GLY A 8 3.85 18.64 17.69
C GLY A 8 2.98 18.10 16.55
N ARG A 9 2.13 18.93 15.94
CA ARG A 9 1.33 18.56 14.77
C ARG A 9 2.20 18.30 13.54
N ARG A 10 3.22 19.13 13.30
CA ARG A 10 4.18 18.93 12.20
C ARG A 10 4.93 17.60 12.34
N ASP A 11 5.34 17.23 13.56
CA ASP A 11 6.03 15.95 13.78
C ASP A 11 5.12 14.74 13.64
N LEU A 12 3.85 14.84 14.06
CA LEU A 12 2.84 13.81 13.80
C LEU A 12 2.58 13.64 12.30
N SER A 13 2.49 14.74 11.55
CA SER A 13 2.34 14.71 10.09
C SER A 13 3.51 13.98 9.39
N LYS A 14 4.77 14.26 9.80
CA LYS A 14 5.95 13.53 9.29
C LYS A 14 5.86 12.03 9.58
N LYS A 15 5.41 11.63 10.78
CA LYS A 15 5.23 10.22 11.13
C LYS A 15 4.18 9.55 10.25
N VAL A 16 3.05 10.21 10.01
CA VAL A 16 1.99 9.70 9.12
C VAL A 16 2.51 9.52 7.70
N SER A 17 3.25 10.50 7.17
CA SER A 17 3.89 10.39 5.86
C SER A 17 4.85 9.19 5.77
N LYS A 18 5.71 8.99 6.77
CA LYS A 18 6.62 7.83 6.82
C LYS A 18 5.86 6.50 6.85
N LEU A 19 4.83 6.39 7.69
CA LEU A 19 4.01 5.18 7.78
C LEU A 19 3.30 4.87 6.45
N GLY A 20 2.82 5.89 5.75
CA GLY A 20 2.22 5.73 4.42
C GLY A 20 3.22 5.17 3.40
N GLU A 21 4.44 5.68 3.36
CA GLU A 21 5.48 5.16 2.46
C GLU A 21 5.92 3.74 2.81
N ASP A 22 6.14 3.45 4.10
CA ASP A 22 6.48 2.10 4.57
C ASP A 22 5.37 1.09 4.19
N ALA A 23 4.10 1.47 4.31
CA ALA A 23 2.97 0.64 3.90
C ALA A 23 2.96 0.39 2.38
N LYS A 24 3.21 1.41 1.55
CA LYS A 24 3.30 1.22 0.09
C LYS A 24 4.44 0.29 -0.30
N VAL A 25 5.59 0.40 0.38
CA VAL A 25 6.74 -0.50 0.16
C VAL A 25 6.34 -1.95 0.50
N ALA A 26 5.67 -2.17 1.63
CA ALA A 26 5.20 -3.49 2.02
C ALA A 26 4.27 -4.10 0.97
N ILE A 27 3.31 -3.33 0.44
CA ILE A 27 2.40 -3.80 -0.62
C ILE A 27 3.16 -4.17 -1.89
N ARG A 28 4.15 -3.37 -2.30
CA ARG A 28 4.96 -3.66 -3.50
C ARG A 28 5.78 -4.93 -3.34
N ASN A 29 6.27 -5.21 -2.12
CA ASN A 29 6.96 -6.46 -1.82
C ASN A 29 6.02 -7.66 -1.90
N ILE A 30 4.81 -7.56 -1.32
CA ILE A 30 3.79 -8.62 -1.42
C ILE A 30 3.41 -8.89 -2.88
N ARG A 31 3.26 -7.84 -3.70
CA ARG A 31 3.02 -7.99 -5.14
C ARG A 31 4.13 -8.78 -5.82
N ARG A 32 5.39 -8.47 -5.49
CA ARG A 32 6.56 -9.18 -6.05
C ARG A 32 6.51 -10.66 -5.68
N ASP A 33 6.28 -10.97 -4.42
CA ASP A 33 6.22 -12.35 -3.92
C ASP A 33 5.07 -13.13 -4.57
N ALA A 34 3.90 -12.50 -4.73
CA ALA A 34 2.75 -13.07 -5.42
C ALA A 34 3.07 -13.38 -6.90
N ASN A 35 3.68 -12.44 -7.62
CA ASN A 35 4.05 -12.63 -9.03
C ASN A 35 5.13 -13.70 -9.20
N ASP A 36 6.10 -13.79 -8.28
CA ASP A 36 7.14 -14.82 -8.31
C ASP A 36 6.53 -16.21 -8.04
N LYS A 37 5.51 -16.31 -7.19
CA LYS A 37 4.72 -17.53 -6.99
C LYS A 37 3.93 -17.93 -8.25
N VAL A 38 3.23 -16.99 -8.88
CA VAL A 38 2.49 -17.24 -10.15
C VAL A 38 3.42 -17.78 -11.23
N LYS A 39 4.62 -17.20 -11.38
CA LYS A 39 5.63 -17.70 -12.33
C LYS A 39 6.09 -19.12 -11.99
N ALA A 40 6.32 -19.42 -10.71
CA ALA A 40 6.73 -20.75 -10.27
C ALA A 40 5.62 -21.79 -10.55
N ASP A 41 4.37 -21.47 -10.22
CA ASP A 41 3.21 -22.34 -10.42
C ASP A 41 2.94 -22.59 -11.93
N LYS A 42 3.13 -21.57 -12.79
CA LYS A 42 3.10 -21.73 -14.25
C LYS A 42 4.20 -22.69 -14.73
N LYS A 43 5.43 -22.53 -14.24
CA LYS A 43 6.56 -23.40 -14.61
C LYS A 43 6.35 -24.85 -14.17
N ASN A 44 5.73 -25.06 -13.02
CA ASN A 44 5.43 -26.37 -12.47
C ASN A 44 4.13 -26.98 -13.05
N SER A 45 3.51 -26.33 -14.05
CA SER A 45 2.24 -26.73 -14.66
C SER A 45 1.09 -26.91 -13.65
N VAL A 46 1.17 -26.22 -12.52
CA VAL A 46 0.08 -26.12 -11.51
C VAL A 46 -0.98 -25.14 -11.98
N MET A 47 -0.60 -24.19 -12.82
CA MET A 47 -1.45 -23.12 -13.32
C MET A 47 -1.32 -23.00 -14.85
N THR A 48 -2.44 -22.81 -15.54
CA THR A 48 -2.48 -22.57 -16.99
C THR A 48 -2.03 -21.15 -17.33
N GLU A 49 -1.78 -20.88 -18.61
CA GLU A 49 -1.39 -19.53 -19.05
C GLU A 49 -2.50 -18.50 -18.83
N ASP A 50 -3.75 -18.88 -19.01
CA ASP A 50 -4.89 -17.97 -18.83
C ASP A 50 -5.12 -17.66 -17.34
N GLU A 51 -4.99 -18.66 -16.46
CA GLU A 51 -5.05 -18.46 -15.01
C GLU A 51 -3.90 -17.59 -14.50
N ALA A 52 -2.68 -17.74 -15.04
CA ALA A 52 -1.54 -16.90 -14.69
C ALA A 52 -1.79 -15.44 -15.09
N LYS A 53 -2.29 -15.18 -16.30
CA LYS A 53 -2.66 -13.83 -16.76
C LYS A 53 -3.77 -13.21 -15.90
N ALA A 54 -4.78 -14.00 -15.54
CA ALA A 54 -5.86 -13.55 -14.67
C ALA A 54 -5.32 -13.20 -13.26
N SER A 55 -4.42 -14.02 -12.73
CA SER A 55 -3.77 -13.81 -11.43
C SER A 55 -2.91 -12.54 -11.42
N ASP A 56 -2.06 -12.34 -12.44
CA ASP A 56 -1.24 -11.14 -12.58
C ASP A 56 -2.08 -9.87 -12.60
N LYS A 57 -3.20 -9.88 -13.34
CA LYS A 57 -4.15 -8.77 -13.38
C LYS A 57 -4.79 -8.52 -12.01
N ALA A 58 -5.29 -9.56 -11.35
CA ALA A 58 -5.92 -9.44 -10.04
C ALA A 58 -4.94 -8.90 -8.99
N VAL A 59 -3.70 -9.37 -9.00
CA VAL A 59 -2.62 -8.89 -8.12
C VAL A 59 -2.32 -7.40 -8.37
N GLN A 60 -2.28 -6.98 -9.64
CA GLN A 60 -2.06 -5.58 -9.99
C GLN A 60 -3.24 -4.69 -9.56
N ASP A 61 -4.48 -5.10 -9.86
CA ASP A 61 -5.70 -4.37 -9.48
C ASP A 61 -5.80 -4.19 -7.94
N LEU A 62 -5.49 -5.24 -7.18
CA LEU A 62 -5.43 -5.18 -5.71
C LEU A 62 -4.32 -4.25 -5.22
N THR A 63 -3.13 -4.32 -5.82
CA THR A 63 -2.01 -3.44 -5.48
C THR A 63 -2.38 -1.97 -5.67
N ASP A 64 -2.97 -1.64 -6.82
CA ASP A 64 -3.35 -0.26 -7.15
C ASP A 64 -4.47 0.25 -6.26
N LYS A 65 -5.44 -0.62 -5.92
CA LYS A 65 -6.49 -0.30 -4.96
C LYS A 65 -5.91 0.11 -3.61
N TYR A 66 -5.06 -0.73 -3.02
CA TYR A 66 -4.56 -0.46 -1.68
C TYR A 66 -3.53 0.67 -1.63
N ILE A 67 -2.76 0.91 -2.70
CA ILE A 67 -1.93 2.12 -2.80
C ILE A 67 -2.80 3.37 -2.74
N LYS A 68 -3.90 3.42 -3.50
CA LYS A 68 -4.84 4.56 -3.46
C LYS A 68 -5.49 4.73 -2.10
N GLU A 69 -5.86 3.64 -1.43
CA GLU A 69 -6.41 3.69 -0.07
C GLU A 69 -5.38 4.24 0.93
N ILE A 70 -4.12 3.81 0.86
CA ILE A 70 -3.05 4.34 1.70
C ILE A 70 -2.87 5.84 1.46
N ASP A 71 -2.84 6.28 0.20
CA ASP A 71 -2.72 7.70 -0.15
C ASP A 71 -3.89 8.52 0.43
N ALA A 72 -5.12 8.02 0.27
CA ALA A 72 -6.32 8.67 0.79
C ALA A 72 -6.30 8.78 2.32
N VAL A 73 -5.96 7.69 3.02
CA VAL A 73 -5.91 7.66 4.50
C VAL A 73 -4.79 8.55 5.03
N THR A 74 -3.61 8.51 4.41
CA THR A 74 -2.45 9.32 4.80
C THR A 74 -2.76 10.81 4.62
N ALA A 75 -3.39 11.19 3.50
CA ALA A 75 -3.81 12.56 3.24
C ALA A 75 -4.89 13.04 4.21
N ALA A 76 -5.94 12.24 4.42
CA ALA A 76 -7.01 12.54 5.36
C ALA A 76 -6.47 12.74 6.79
N LYS A 77 -5.60 11.83 7.25
CA LYS A 77 -5.02 11.92 8.59
C LYS A 77 -4.08 13.10 8.74
N THR A 78 -3.30 13.40 7.71
CA THR A 78 -2.42 14.60 7.69
C THR A 78 -3.24 15.88 7.79
N LYS A 79 -4.38 15.95 7.08
CA LYS A 79 -5.29 17.08 7.13
C LYS A 79 -5.93 17.22 8.51
N GLU A 80 -6.45 16.12 9.08
CA GLU A 80 -7.04 16.08 10.43
C GLU A 80 -6.05 16.55 11.52
N ILE A 81 -4.78 16.19 11.41
CA ILE A 81 -3.73 16.62 12.36
C ILE A 81 -3.51 18.14 12.30
N MET A 82 -3.67 18.75 11.13
CA MET A 82 -3.35 20.16 10.88
C MET A 82 -4.58 21.07 11.01
N GLU A 83 -5.80 20.55 10.88
CA GLU A 83 -7.03 21.28 11.19
C GLU A 83 -7.19 21.43 12.72
N ILE A 84 -7.70 22.60 13.16
CA ILE A 84 -7.99 22.93 14.56
C ILE A 84 -9.49 22.84 14.79
#